data_AF-C4J045-F1
#
_entry.id   AF-C4J045-F1
#
_cell.length_a   1.000
_cell.length_b   1.000
_cell.length_c   1.000
_cell.angle_alpha   90.00
_cell.angle_beta   90.00
_cell.angle_gamma   90.00
#
_symmetry.space_group_name_H-M   'P 1'
#
loop_
_entity.id
_entity.type
_entity.pdbx_description
1 polymer ?
#
loop_
_entity_poly.entity_id
_entity_poly.type
_entity_poly.pdbx_seq_one_letter_code
_entity_poly.pdbx_strand_id
1 'polypeptide(L)'
;MAATSPFDCVLLDLDDTLYPGDTGIGAALRRNIDEFLQAKLGVSADEAAATRAELFRAHGSSLAGLIALGYDVHPDEYHSYVHGRLPYDRIARDPQLARLLQSIPQRKVVRIFRTEQMEASCSPTRTARTWSGRWSGWAWTRPPSTPSCASRP
;
A
#
# COMPACT_ATOMS: atom_id res chain seq x y z
N MET A 1 34.25 5.47 16.00
CA MET A 1 34.03 4.94 14.64
C MET A 1 32.61 4.39 14.63
N ALA A 2 31.64 5.09 14.03
CA ALA A 2 30.31 4.52 13.87
C ALA A 2 30.45 3.30 12.96
N ALA A 3 30.03 2.12 13.42
CA ALA A 3 30.08 0.92 12.61
C ALA A 3 29.25 1.17 11.34
N THR A 4 29.92 1.25 10.19
CA THR A 4 29.28 1.29 8.88
C THR A 4 28.59 -0.05 8.67
N SER A 5 27.27 -0.05 8.81
CA SER A 5 26.43 -1.20 8.49
C SER A 5 26.67 -1.63 7.05
N PRO A 6 26.67 -2.94 6.75
CA PRO A 6 26.83 -3.45 5.39
C PRO A 6 25.59 -3.23 4.51
N PHE A 7 24.50 -2.66 5.05
CA PHE A 7 23.26 -2.45 4.34
C PHE A 7 23.13 -1.01 3.84
N ASP A 8 22.79 -0.85 2.55
CA ASP A 8 22.58 0.46 1.93
C ASP A 8 21.19 1.06 2.23
N CYS A 9 20.23 0.20 2.57
CA CYS A 9 18.81 0.52 2.60
C CYS A 9 18.07 -0.22 3.71
N VAL A 10 17.06 0.43 4.28
CA VAL A 10 16.07 -0.14 5.20
C VAL A 10 14.70 -0.05 4.54
N LEU A 11 14.04 -1.20 4.42
CA LEU A 11 12.64 -1.31 4.01
C LEU A 11 11.76 -1.21 5.26
N LEU A 12 10.85 -0.24 5.27
CA LEU A 12 9.93 0.00 6.38
C LEU A 12 8.52 -0.28 5.88
N ASP A 13 7.78 -1.08 6.64
CA ASP A 13 6.35 -1.20 6.42
C ASP A 13 5.64 0.07 6.91
N LEU A 14 4.53 0.45 6.29
CA LEU A 14 3.77 1.63 6.68
C LEU A 14 2.71 1.28 7.72
N ASP A 15 1.78 0.41 7.32
CA ASP A 15 0.55 0.15 8.06
C ASP A 15 0.84 -0.57 9.38
N ASP A 16 0.26 -0.08 10.47
CA ASP A 16 0.45 -0.57 11.85
C ASP A 16 1.94 -0.66 12.30
N THR A 17 2.85 0.02 11.59
CA THR A 17 4.29 0.03 11.85
C THR A 17 4.81 1.45 12.07
N LEU A 18 4.56 2.37 11.14
CA LEU A 18 4.97 3.78 11.26
C LEU A 18 3.90 4.66 11.93
N TYR A 19 2.76 4.08 12.24
CA TYR A 19 1.75 4.67 13.10
C TYR A 19 1.16 3.58 14.01
N PRO A 20 0.64 3.93 15.19
CA PRO A 20 0.04 2.97 16.11
C PRO A 20 -1.19 2.25 15.52
N GLY A 21 -1.31 0.94 15.74
CA GLY A 21 -2.44 0.14 15.24
C GLY A 21 -3.81 0.51 15.85
N ASP A 22 -3.82 1.26 16.95
CA ASP A 22 -5.03 1.76 17.62
C ASP A 22 -5.60 3.06 17.03
N THR A 23 -4.99 3.59 15.96
CA THR A 23 -5.51 4.74 15.18
C THR A 23 -6.90 4.50 14.56
N GLY A 24 -7.35 3.24 14.53
CA GLY A 24 -8.65 2.86 13.98
C GLY A 24 -8.69 2.76 12.45
N ILE A 25 -7.56 2.96 11.79
CA ILE A 25 -7.43 2.81 10.32
C ILE A 25 -7.68 1.36 9.92
N GLY A 26 -7.09 0.38 10.60
CA GLY A 26 -7.33 -1.04 10.30
C GLY A 26 -8.80 -1.44 10.46
N ALA A 27 -9.50 -0.87 11.44
CA ALA A 27 -10.93 -1.10 11.63
C ALA A 27 -11.77 -0.44 10.51
N ALA A 28 -11.43 0.78 10.10
CA ALA A 28 -12.06 1.45 8.97
C ALA A 28 -11.82 0.71 7.65
N LEU A 29 -10.60 0.22 7.43
CA LEU A 29 -10.22 -0.58 6.28
C LEU A 29 -11.08 -1.84 6.17
N ARG A 30 -11.20 -2.61 7.26
CA ARG A 30 -12.06 -3.82 7.29
C ARG A 30 -13.51 -3.51 6.94
N ARG A 31 -14.07 -2.44 7.51
CA ARG A 31 -15.44 -2.00 7.19
C ARG A 31 -15.59 -1.62 5.73
N ASN A 32 -14.65 -0.85 5.16
CA ASN A 32 -14.73 -0.44 3.75
C ASN A 32 -14.64 -1.65 2.81
N ILE A 33 -13.84 -2.66 3.15
CA ILE A 33 -13.79 -3.92 2.39
C ILE A 33 -15.10 -4.68 2.51
N ASP A 34 -15.67 -4.79 3.72
CA ASP A 34 -16.94 -5.47 3.94
C ASP A 34 -18.09 -4.76 3.19
N GLU A 35 -18.12 -3.43 3.19
CA GLU A 35 -19.07 -2.62 2.39
C GLU A 35 -18.89 -2.86 0.88
N PHE A 36 -17.64 -2.92 0.40
CA PHE A 36 -17.35 -3.19 -1.00
C PHE A 36 -17.81 -4.59 -1.42
N LEU A 37 -17.57 -5.60 -0.59
CA LEU A 37 -18.00 -6.98 -0.83
C LEU A 37 -19.52 -7.11 -0.81
N GLN A 38 -20.21 -6.46 0.12
CA GLN A 38 -21.68 -6.39 0.12
C GLN A 38 -22.21 -5.79 -1.17
N ALA A 39 -21.63 -4.66 -1.61
CA ALA A 39 -22.09 -3.97 -2.82
C ALA A 39 -21.79 -4.76 -4.11
N LYS A 40 -20.63 -5.42 -4.21
CA LYS A 40 -20.25 -6.18 -5.42
C LYS A 40 -20.87 -7.57 -5.49
N LEU A 41 -21.03 -8.25 -4.35
CA LEU A 41 -21.52 -9.63 -4.30
C LEU A 41 -23.01 -9.73 -3.93
N GLY A 42 -23.61 -8.65 -3.42
CA GLY A 42 -25.01 -8.64 -2.97
C GLY A 42 -25.26 -9.47 -1.71
N VAL A 43 -24.22 -9.69 -0.90
CA VAL A 43 -24.27 -10.52 0.31
C VAL A 43 -24.60 -9.71 1.57
N SER A 44 -25.00 -10.40 2.64
CA SER A 44 -25.18 -9.78 3.95
C SER A 44 -23.85 -9.31 4.58
N ALA A 45 -23.92 -8.47 5.62
CA ALA A 45 -22.73 -7.98 6.32
C ALA A 45 -21.90 -9.12 6.96
N ASP A 46 -22.57 -10.13 7.53
CA ASP A 46 -21.91 -11.28 8.16
C ASP A 46 -21.21 -12.16 7.12
N GLU A 47 -21.88 -12.39 5.97
CA GLU A 47 -21.28 -13.11 4.85
C GLU A 47 -20.10 -12.34 4.27
N ALA A 48 -20.20 -11.01 4.10
CA ALA A 48 -19.10 -10.20 3.62
C ALA A 48 -17.86 -10.27 4.54
N ALA A 49 -18.08 -10.24 5.87
CA ALA A 49 -17.00 -10.38 6.83
C ALA A 49 -16.33 -11.77 6.76
N ALA A 50 -17.13 -12.83 6.57
CA ALA A 50 -16.64 -14.19 6.37
C ALA A 50 -15.87 -14.32 5.05
N THR A 51 -16.42 -13.80 3.95
CA THR A 51 -15.78 -13.75 2.63
C THR A 51 -14.47 -12.97 2.69
N ARG A 52 -14.42 -11.80 3.36
CA ARG A 52 -13.16 -11.05 3.54
C ARG A 52 -12.10 -11.91 4.22
N ALA A 53 -12.46 -12.59 5.31
CA ALA A 53 -11.53 -13.45 6.04
C ALA A 53 -11.04 -14.63 5.18
N GLU A 54 -11.93 -15.20 4.37
CA GLU A 54 -11.60 -16.28 3.45
C GLU A 54 -10.67 -15.84 2.32
N LEU A 55 -11.02 -14.76 1.62
CA LEU A 55 -10.19 -14.21 0.55
C LEU A 55 -8.80 -13.82 1.07
N PHE A 56 -8.73 -13.24 2.27
CA PHE A 56 -7.45 -12.90 2.90
C PHE A 56 -6.62 -14.15 3.20
N ARG A 57 -7.24 -15.21 3.75
CA ARG A 57 -6.55 -16.47 4.06
C ARG A 57 -6.08 -17.20 2.80
N ALA A 58 -6.87 -17.21 1.74
CA ALA A 58 -6.56 -17.94 0.51
C ALA A 58 -5.62 -17.17 -0.44
N HIS A 59 -5.75 -15.84 -0.51
CA HIS A 59 -5.08 -15.01 -1.53
C HIS A 59 -4.24 -13.87 -0.95
N GLY A 60 -4.19 -13.71 0.37
CA GLY A 60 -3.44 -12.63 1.05
C GLY A 60 -4.10 -11.25 0.96
N SER A 61 -5.12 -11.06 0.13
CA SER A 61 -5.94 -9.84 0.08
C SER A 61 -7.30 -10.10 -0.56
N SER A 62 -8.30 -9.28 -0.21
CA SER A 62 -9.63 -9.40 -0.81
C SER A 62 -9.64 -9.05 -2.30
N LEU A 63 -8.86 -8.05 -2.74
CA LEU A 63 -8.75 -7.71 -4.16
C LEU A 63 -8.14 -8.85 -4.99
N ALA A 64 -7.03 -9.45 -4.51
CA ALA A 64 -6.42 -10.59 -5.19
C ALA A 64 -7.40 -11.77 -5.30
N GLY A 65 -8.16 -12.03 -4.24
CA GLY A 65 -9.17 -13.09 -4.25
C GLY A 65 -10.33 -12.79 -5.21
N LEU A 66 -10.82 -11.56 -5.27
CA LEU A 66 -11.88 -11.17 -6.23
C LEU A 66 -11.42 -11.35 -7.68
N ILE A 67 -10.21 -10.90 -8.01
CA ILE A 67 -9.63 -11.07 -9.35
C ILE A 67 -9.43 -12.56 -9.67
N ALA A 68 -8.89 -13.34 -8.73
CA ALA A 68 -8.65 -14.77 -8.92
C ALA A 68 -9.94 -15.58 -9.13
N LEU A 69 -11.04 -15.15 -8.52
CA LEU A 69 -12.37 -15.75 -8.71
C LEU A 69 -13.07 -15.28 -9.99
N GLY A 70 -12.46 -14.36 -10.76
CA GLY A 70 -12.98 -13.88 -12.03
C GLY A 70 -13.99 -12.73 -11.92
N TYR A 71 -14.06 -12.03 -10.78
CA TYR A 71 -14.88 -10.83 -10.66
C TYR A 71 -14.27 -9.67 -11.44
N ASP A 72 -15.12 -8.90 -12.14
CA ASP A 72 -14.72 -7.68 -12.84
C ASP A 72 -14.54 -6.53 -11.82
N VAL A 73 -13.35 -6.47 -11.23
CA VAL A 73 -12.97 -5.45 -10.25
C VAL A 73 -11.69 -4.78 -10.69
N HIS A 74 -11.80 -3.50 -11.08
CA HIS A 74 -10.63 -2.70 -11.42
C HIS A 74 -9.84 -2.33 -10.14
N PRO A 75 -8.51 -2.54 -10.10
CA PRO A 75 -7.71 -2.23 -8.92
C PRO A 75 -7.87 -0.79 -8.44
N ASP A 76 -7.89 0.18 -9.35
CA ASP A 76 -8.01 1.60 -8.97
C ASP A 76 -9.37 1.94 -8.36
N GLU A 77 -10.46 1.31 -8.83
CA GLU A 77 -11.80 1.49 -8.24
C GLU A 77 -11.82 0.94 -6.82
N TYR A 78 -11.29 -0.28 -6.65
CA TYR A 78 -11.19 -0.93 -5.34
C TYR A 78 -10.36 -0.07 -4.37
N HIS A 79 -9.18 0.38 -4.78
CA HIS A 79 -8.31 1.21 -3.95
C HIS A 79 -8.94 2.56 -3.62
N SER A 80 -9.58 3.22 -4.59
CA SER A 80 -10.29 4.47 -4.34
C SER A 80 -11.42 4.29 -3.34
N TYR A 81 -12.17 3.20 -3.43
CA TYR A 81 -13.27 2.92 -2.52
C TYR A 81 -12.77 2.55 -1.12
N VAL A 82 -11.82 1.62 -1.03
CA VAL A 82 -11.36 1.02 0.21
C VAL A 82 -10.37 1.94 0.94
N HIS A 83 -9.34 2.42 0.25
CA HIS A 83 -8.29 3.25 0.83
C HIS A 83 -8.60 4.76 0.76
N GLY A 84 -9.31 5.22 -0.28
CA GLY A 84 -9.62 6.64 -0.44
C GLY A 84 -10.57 7.21 0.63
N ARG A 85 -11.33 6.36 1.32
CA ARG A 85 -12.27 6.72 2.39
C ARG A 85 -11.69 6.58 3.80
N LEU A 86 -10.39 6.28 3.94
CA LEU A 86 -9.76 6.08 5.24
C LEU A 86 -9.48 7.40 5.96
N PRO A 87 -9.65 7.45 7.30
CA PRO A 87 -9.43 8.66 8.10
C PRO A 87 -7.94 8.87 8.39
N TYR A 88 -7.15 9.12 7.35
CA TYR A 88 -5.70 9.36 7.48
C TYR A 88 -5.36 10.66 8.22
N ASP A 89 -6.33 11.58 8.35
CA ASP A 89 -6.26 12.79 9.15
C ASP A 89 -6.04 12.50 10.65
N ARG A 90 -6.39 11.30 11.12
CA ARG A 90 -6.20 10.87 12.51
C ARG A 90 -4.75 10.47 12.84
N ILE A 91 -3.89 10.31 11.83
CA ILE A 91 -2.49 9.95 12.06
C ILE A 91 -1.78 11.17 12.64
N ALA A 92 -1.59 11.16 13.96
CA ALA A 92 -0.81 12.17 14.64
C ALA A 92 0.67 12.03 14.27
N ARG A 93 1.34 13.18 14.13
CA ARG A 93 2.78 13.20 13.92
C ARG A 93 3.49 12.76 15.19
N ASP A 94 4.40 11.81 15.07
CA ASP A 94 5.29 11.37 16.15
C ASP A 94 6.70 11.98 15.99
N PRO A 95 7.09 12.98 16.82
CA PRO A 95 8.41 13.58 16.78
C PRO A 95 9.53 12.62 17.19
N GLN A 96 9.25 11.65 18.06
CA GLN A 96 10.23 10.67 18.50
C GLN A 96 10.54 9.67 17.39
N LEU A 97 9.52 9.15 16.72
CA LEU A 97 9.69 8.32 15.53
C LEU A 97 10.45 9.07 14.43
N ALA A 98 10.10 10.35 14.19
CA ALA A 98 10.81 11.17 13.21
C ALA A 98 12.30 11.31 13.52
N ARG A 99 12.67 11.57 14.79
CA ARG A 99 14.08 11.63 15.23
C ARG A 99 14.78 10.29 15.07
N LEU A 100 14.11 9.19 15.42
CA LEU A 100 14.65 7.85 15.29
C LEU A 100 14.94 7.51 13.82
N LEU A 101 14.00 7.77 12.91
CA LEU A 101 14.18 7.55 11.48
C LEU A 101 15.29 8.43 10.89
N GLN A 102 15.47 9.65 11.42
CA GLN A 102 16.59 10.52 11.02
C GLN A 102 17.95 10.01 11.52
N SER A 103 17.99 9.31 12.65
CA SER A 103 19.23 8.76 13.22
C SER A 103 19.81 7.59 12.42
N ILE A 104 18.96 6.90 11.65
CA ILE A 104 19.36 5.79 10.77
C ILE A 104 20.11 6.39 9.57
N PRO A 105 21.37 6.04 9.29
CA PRO A 105 22.11 6.63 8.16
C PRO A 105 21.68 6.08 6.80
N GLN A 106 21.12 4.87 6.75
CA GLN A 106 20.70 4.19 5.53
C GLN A 106 19.54 4.92 4.83
N ARG A 107 19.41 4.67 3.53
CA ARG A 107 18.24 5.08 2.77
C ARG A 107 17.00 4.33 3.29
N LYS A 108 15.89 5.03 3.48
CA LYS A 108 14.61 4.42 3.88
C LYS A 108 13.71 4.28 2.67
N VAL A 109 13.13 3.11 2.51
CA VAL A 109 12.10 2.83 1.50
C VAL A 109 10.85 2.43 2.27
N VAL A 110 9.76 3.17 2.07
CA VAL A 110 8.47 2.84 2.68
C VAL A 110 7.70 1.95 1.71
N ARG A 111 7.32 0.77 2.19
CA ARG A 111 6.43 -0.15 1.47
C ARG A 111 4.99 0.23 1.77
N ILE A 112 4.23 0.50 0.72
CA ILE A 112 2.77 0.64 0.77
C ILE A 112 2.16 -0.52 0.00
N PHE A 113 1.03 -1.06 0.45
CA PHE A 113 0.32 -2.10 -0.29
C PHE A 113 -0.16 -1.56 -1.64
N ARG A 114 0.44 -2.03 -2.75
CA ARG A 114 -0.09 -1.87 -4.11
C ARG A 114 -0.21 -3.25 -4.75
N THR A 115 -1.37 -3.54 -5.33
CA THR A 115 -1.64 -4.78 -6.07
C THR A 115 -0.90 -4.88 -7.40
N GLU A 116 -0.27 -3.81 -7.90
CA GLU A 116 0.57 -3.85 -9.11
C GLU A 116 1.72 -4.87 -9.02
N GLN A 117 2.07 -5.38 -7.83
CA GLN A 117 3.11 -6.40 -7.69
C GLN A 117 2.66 -7.84 -7.99
N MET A 118 1.36 -8.14 -8.11
CA MET A 118 0.92 -9.47 -8.59
C MET A 118 1.04 -9.63 -10.10
N GLU A 119 0.94 -8.56 -10.91
CA GLU A 119 1.18 -8.64 -12.35
C GLU A 119 2.67 -8.75 -12.71
N ALA A 120 3.57 -8.41 -11.79
CA ALA A 120 5.01 -8.39 -12.04
C ALA A 120 5.64 -9.79 -12.14
N SER A 121 4.93 -10.88 -11.78
CA SER A 121 5.46 -12.24 -11.93
C SER A 121 5.29 -12.82 -13.34
N CYS A 122 4.63 -12.11 -14.26
CA CYS A 122 4.36 -12.59 -15.62
C CYS A 122 4.63 -11.55 -16.71
N SER A 123 5.73 -10.79 -16.63
CA SER A 123 6.27 -10.11 -17.82
C SER A 123 7.74 -9.69 -17.62
N PRO A 124 8.67 -10.00 -18.53
CA PRO A 124 10.10 -9.67 -18.37
C PRO A 124 10.43 -8.17 -18.47
N THR A 125 9.47 -7.30 -18.77
CA THR A 125 9.75 -5.95 -19.28
C THR A 125 9.18 -4.79 -18.48
N ARG A 126 8.64 -5.01 -17.27
CA ARG A 126 8.13 -3.90 -16.45
C ARG A 126 9.03 -3.64 -15.25
N THR A 127 9.84 -2.59 -15.36
CA THR A 127 10.64 -2.04 -14.26
C THR A 127 9.75 -1.83 -13.05
N ALA A 128 10.07 -2.50 -11.94
CA ALA A 128 9.52 -2.18 -10.64
C ALA A 128 9.70 -0.66 -10.43
N ARG A 129 8.60 0.09 -10.45
CA ARG A 129 8.60 1.50 -10.05
C ARG A 129 8.84 1.56 -8.56
N THR A 130 10.11 1.42 -8.17
CA THR A 130 10.59 1.76 -6.85
C THR A 130 10.47 3.27 -6.72
N TRP A 131 9.57 3.73 -5.85
CA TRP A 131 9.48 5.15 -5.55
C TRP A 131 10.69 5.54 -4.70
N SER A 132 11.67 6.19 -5.34
CA SER A 132 12.80 6.84 -4.68
C SER A 132 12.46 8.31 -4.44
N GLY A 133 11.70 8.61 -3.38
CA GLY A 133 11.48 9.99 -2.94
C GLY A 133 12.64 10.49 -2.08
N ARG A 134 13.19 11.67 -2.39
CA ARG A 134 14.05 12.42 -1.46
C ARG A 134 13.14 13.18 -0.49
N TRP A 135 13.32 12.94 0.80
CA TRP A 135 12.63 13.68 1.86
C TRP A 135 13.23 15.09 1.95
N SER A 136 12.58 16.09 1.33
CA SER A 136 12.89 17.51 1.54
C SER A 136 11.60 18.33 1.50
N GLY A 137 11.32 19.06 2.58
CA GLY A 137 10.33 20.15 2.59
C GLY A 137 8.87 19.74 2.43
N TRP A 138 8.32 19.03 3.42
CA TRP A 138 6.88 18.98 3.77
C TRP A 138 5.82 18.65 2.69
N ALA A 139 6.18 18.13 1.52
CA ALA A 139 5.24 17.59 0.53
C ALA A 139 5.90 16.52 -0.36
N TRP A 140 5.13 15.49 -0.74
CA TRP A 140 5.54 14.54 -1.77
C TRP A 140 5.43 15.20 -3.15
N THR A 141 6.52 15.79 -3.64
CA THR A 141 6.57 16.28 -5.02
C THR A 141 6.79 15.10 -5.96
N ARG A 142 5.82 14.86 -6.84
CA ARG A 142 5.94 13.93 -7.96
C ARG A 142 7.11 14.38 -8.85
N PRO A 143 8.10 13.52 -9.16
CA PRO A 143 9.13 13.89 -10.12
C PRO A 143 8.48 14.15 -11.49
N PRO A 144 9.01 15.10 -12.29
CA PRO A 144 8.52 15.31 -13.65
C PRO A 144 8.59 13.99 -14.41
N SER A 145 7.51 13.67 -15.13
CA SER A 145 7.45 12.48 -15.98
C SER A 145 8.62 12.51 -16.96
N THR A 146 9.48 11.49 -16.93
CA THR A 146 10.44 11.28 -18.02
C THR A 146 9.67 11.13 -19.32
N PRO A 147 10.06 11.81 -20.41
CA PRO A 147 9.42 11.64 -21.70
C PRO A 147 9.52 10.17 -22.10
N SER A 148 8.38 9.59 -22.49
CA SER A 148 8.33 8.28 -23.16
C SER A 148 9.37 8.25 -24.29
N CYS A 149 10.21 7.22 -24.31
CA CYS A 149 11.13 6.98 -25.40
C CYS A 149 10.29 6.72 -26.65
N ALA A 150 10.12 7.75 -27.48
CA ALA A 150 9.52 7.60 -28.79
C ALA A 150 10.42 6.66 -29.60
N SER A 151 9.86 5.51 -29.99
CA SER A 151 10.42 4.65 -31.01
C SER A 151 10.68 5.48 -32.26
N ARG A 152 11.97 5.71 -32.57
CA ARG A 152 12.40 6.19 -33.88
C ARG A 152 12.36 5.02 -34.88
N PRO A 153 12.07 5.31 -36.16
CA PRO A 153 11.85 4.30 -37.21
C PRO A 153 13.08 3.46 -37.51
#